data_AF-A0A2M7YZI2-F1
#
_entry.id   AF-A0A2M7YZI2-F1
#
_cell.length_a   1.000
_cell.length_b   1.000
_cell.length_c   1.000
_cell.angle_alpha   90.00
_cell.angle_beta   90.00
_cell.angle_gamma   90.00
#
_symmetry.space_group_name_H-M   'P 1'
#
loop_
_entity.id
_entity.type
_entity.pdbx_description
1 polymer ?
#
loop_
_entity_poly.entity_id
_entity_poly.type
_entity_poly.pdbx_seq_one_letter_code
_entity_poly.pdbx_strand_id
1 'polypeptide(L)'
;NLAVPWYEVSRKLGRPPVLSYASYALDNWRRLDPSRPIELDNVVLLQNFLGGLDEEWFVAVHIDIERKAGAAMAAILCAQEAVVENNADAVIIHLTALASAQEGMCSTLDRMPERCDPYIYYHRVRPF
;
A
#
# COMPACT_ATOMS: atom_id res chain seq x y z
N ASN A 1 10.00 24.74 17.87
CA ASN A 1 9.06 25.38 16.91
C ASN A 1 8.43 24.43 15.89
N LEU A 2 8.56 23.09 16.01
CA LEU A 2 7.91 22.11 15.10
C LEU A 2 6.78 21.30 15.75
N ALA A 3 6.91 20.95 17.05
CA ALA A 3 5.96 20.06 17.72
C ALA A 3 4.51 20.61 17.76
N VAL A 4 4.35 21.91 18.01
CA VAL A 4 3.03 22.57 18.09
C VAL A 4 2.27 22.50 16.76
N PRO A 5 2.82 22.99 15.62
CA PRO A 5 2.10 22.89 14.34
C PRO A 5 1.87 21.44 13.88
N TRP A 6 2.80 20.51 14.16
CA TRP A 6 2.59 19.10 13.83
C TRP A 6 1.41 18.50 14.61
N TYR A 7 1.34 18.75 15.92
CA TYR A 7 0.21 18.31 16.75
C TYR A 7 -1.13 18.87 16.24
N GLU A 8 -1.17 20.16 15.88
CA GLU A 8 -2.38 20.80 15.38
C GLU A 8 -2.86 20.19 14.05
N VAL A 9 -1.94 19.91 13.11
CA VAL A 9 -2.26 19.25 11.84
C VAL A 9 -2.71 17.81 12.06
N SER A 10 -1.97 17.04 12.86
CA SER A 10 -2.30 15.65 13.20
C SER A 10 -3.70 15.54 13.82
N ARG A 11 -4.04 16.45 14.75
CA ARG A 11 -5.40 16.50 15.35
C ARG A 11 -6.49 16.77 14.30
N LYS A 12 -6.25 17.67 13.34
CA LYS A 12 -7.21 17.95 12.25
C LYS A 12 -7.41 16.75 11.33
N LEU A 13 -6.36 15.94 11.13
CA LEU A 13 -6.40 14.71 10.35
C LEU A 13 -6.93 13.49 11.13
N GLY A 14 -7.26 13.65 12.41
CA GLY A 14 -7.72 12.54 13.27
C GLY A 14 -6.64 11.49 13.54
N ARG A 15 -5.35 11.87 13.49
CA ARG A 15 -4.21 10.96 13.62
C ARG A 15 -3.25 11.44 14.72
N PRO A 16 -2.47 10.54 15.34
CA PRO A 16 -1.41 10.94 16.26
C PRO A 16 -0.27 11.70 15.54
N PRO A 17 0.48 12.59 16.23
CA PRO A 17 1.66 13.28 15.68
C PRO A 17 2.88 12.36 15.66
N VAL A 18 2.79 11.31 14.85
CA VAL A 18 3.85 10.35 14.60
C VAL A 18 3.80 9.94 13.12
N LEU A 19 4.96 9.64 12.55
CA LEU A 19 4.98 9.05 11.22
C LEU A 19 4.23 7.72 11.26
N SER A 20 3.33 7.53 10.31
CA SER A 20 2.51 6.33 10.21
C SER A 20 2.44 5.90 8.77
N TYR A 21 1.99 4.66 8.54
CA TYR A 21 1.96 4.06 7.22
C TYR A 21 1.32 4.93 6.15
N ALA A 22 0.19 5.60 6.45
CA ALA A 22 -0.43 6.45 5.43
C ALA A 22 0.46 7.64 5.02
N SER A 23 1.23 8.21 5.93
CA SER A 23 2.13 9.33 5.62
C SER A 23 3.46 8.89 5.03
N TYR A 24 3.93 7.68 5.33
CA TYR A 24 5.21 7.16 4.84
C TYR A 24 5.07 6.40 3.52
N ALA A 25 3.93 5.76 3.29
CA ALA A 25 3.63 4.97 2.10
C ALA A 25 2.51 5.61 1.26
N LEU A 26 1.25 5.62 1.75
CA LEU A 26 0.08 5.94 0.93
C LEU A 26 0.11 7.35 0.31
N ASP A 27 0.60 8.35 1.06
CA ASP A 27 0.64 9.75 0.64
C ASP A 27 2.03 10.20 0.12
N ASN A 28 3.03 9.30 0.11
CA ASN A 28 4.45 9.65 -0.10
C ASN A 28 5.02 9.09 -1.40
N TRP A 29 4.26 9.09 -2.49
CA TRP A 29 4.75 8.52 -3.75
C TRP A 29 4.20 9.26 -4.96
N ARG A 30 4.83 8.99 -6.10
CA ARG A 30 4.34 9.40 -7.42
C ARG A 30 4.67 8.35 -8.46
N ARG A 31 4.01 8.47 -9.61
CA ARG A 31 4.42 7.74 -10.81
C ARG A 31 5.65 8.39 -11.45
N LEU A 32 6.55 7.57 -12.01
CA LEU A 32 7.61 8.04 -12.89
C LEU A 32 7.01 8.55 -14.21
N ASP A 33 6.16 7.72 -14.81
CA ASP A 33 5.35 8.04 -15.98
C ASP A 33 3.86 8.08 -15.58
N PRO A 34 3.23 9.27 -15.55
CA PRO A 34 1.81 9.42 -15.22
C PRO A 34 0.84 8.74 -16.20
N SER A 35 1.29 8.37 -17.40
CA SER A 35 0.47 7.65 -18.38
C SER A 35 0.43 6.13 -18.12
N ARG A 36 1.41 5.61 -17.39
CA ARG A 36 1.50 4.19 -17.01
C ARG A 36 0.73 3.89 -15.71
N PRO A 37 0.32 2.63 -15.50
CA PRO A 37 -0.33 2.20 -14.26
C PRO A 37 0.59 2.31 -13.03
N ILE A 38 -0.01 2.17 -11.84
CA ILE A 38 0.71 2.05 -10.57
C ILE A 38 1.31 0.66 -10.50
N GLU A 39 2.62 0.56 -10.68
CA GLU A 39 3.39 -0.69 -10.73
C GLU A 39 4.78 -0.46 -10.13
N LEU A 40 5.41 -1.54 -9.67
CA LEU A 40 6.69 -1.52 -8.94
C LEU A 40 7.83 -0.78 -9.66
N ASP A 41 7.88 -0.81 -10.99
CA ASP A 41 8.92 -0.14 -11.79
C ASP A 41 8.52 1.27 -12.23
N ASN A 42 7.32 1.72 -11.87
CA ASN A 42 6.76 3.02 -12.24
C ASN A 42 6.40 3.88 -11.02
N VAL A 43 6.81 3.48 -9.81
CA VAL A 43 6.54 4.18 -8.55
C VAL A 43 7.85 4.55 -7.87
N VAL A 44 7.86 5.72 -7.24
CA VAL A 44 9.01 6.30 -6.52
C VAL A 44 8.49 7.14 -5.35
N LEU A 45 9.21 7.11 -4.21
CA LEU A 45 8.92 7.92 -3.03
C LEU A 45 9.10 9.43 -3.30
N LEU A 46 8.32 10.27 -2.62
CA LEU A 46 8.52 11.73 -2.65
C LEU A 46 9.61 12.16 -1.67
N GLN A 47 9.66 11.52 -0.51
CA GLN A 47 10.62 11.77 0.55
C GLN A 47 11.12 10.45 1.13
N ASN A 48 12.44 10.29 1.18
CA ASN A 48 13.11 9.20 1.88
C ASN A 48 13.74 9.69 3.20
N PHE A 49 14.11 8.75 4.05
CA PHE A 49 14.98 8.98 5.20
C PHE A 49 16.45 8.97 4.79
N LEU A 50 16.96 7.80 4.40
CA LEU A 50 18.34 7.61 3.95
C LEU A 50 18.41 7.35 2.45
N GLY A 51 17.26 7.08 1.82
CA GLY A 51 17.14 6.71 0.43
C GLY A 51 17.85 5.39 0.13
N GLY A 52 18.03 5.17 -1.17
CA GLY A 52 18.61 3.93 -1.69
C GLY A 52 17.54 2.94 -2.11
N LEU A 53 18.01 1.93 -2.83
CA LEU A 53 17.14 0.99 -3.52
C LEU A 53 16.23 0.21 -2.57
N ASP A 54 16.74 -0.18 -1.40
CA ASP A 54 16.01 -0.96 -0.42
C ASP A 54 14.83 -0.20 0.20
N GLU A 55 15.01 1.10 0.50
CA GLU A 55 13.92 1.94 1.02
C GLU A 55 12.85 2.19 -0.04
N GLU A 56 13.26 2.53 -1.27
CA GLU A 56 12.35 2.68 -2.41
C GLU A 56 11.55 1.41 -2.67
N TRP A 57 12.24 0.26 -2.74
CA TRP A 57 11.60 -1.02 -3.04
C TRP A 57 10.66 -1.45 -1.93
N PHE A 58 11.07 -1.29 -0.66
CA PHE A 58 10.24 -1.63 0.48
C PHE A 58 8.89 -0.91 0.41
N VAL A 59 8.88 0.40 0.14
CA VAL A 59 7.61 1.15 0.09
C VAL A 59 6.86 0.93 -1.23
N ALA A 60 7.55 0.81 -2.36
CA ALA A 60 6.91 0.51 -3.65
C ALA A 60 6.12 -0.81 -3.62
N VAL A 61 6.67 -1.87 -2.99
CA VAL A 61 5.99 -3.16 -2.79
C VAL A 61 4.68 -2.97 -2.03
N HIS A 62 4.67 -2.16 -0.97
CA HIS A 62 3.46 -1.88 -0.21
C HIS A 62 2.44 -1.09 -1.04
N ILE A 63 2.86 -0.08 -1.81
CA ILE A 63 1.97 0.70 -2.68
C ILE A 63 1.29 -0.21 -3.72
N ASP A 64 2.04 -1.14 -4.33
CA ASP A 64 1.50 -2.07 -5.31
C ASP A 64 0.55 -3.11 -4.67
N ILE A 65 0.81 -3.54 -3.42
CA ILE A 65 -0.13 -4.36 -2.63
C ILE A 65 -1.43 -3.61 -2.40
N GLU A 66 -1.38 -2.36 -1.91
CA GLU A 66 -2.57 -1.54 -1.63
C GLU A 66 -3.40 -1.28 -2.89
N ARG A 67 -2.74 -1.05 -4.03
CA ARG A 67 -3.41 -0.92 -5.32
C ARG A 67 -4.20 -2.17 -5.67
N LYS A 68 -3.66 -3.38 -5.39
CA LYS A 68 -4.36 -4.65 -5.64
C LYS A 68 -5.46 -4.90 -4.60
N ALA A 69 -5.25 -4.48 -3.34
CA ALA A 69 -6.25 -4.53 -2.27
C ALA A 69 -7.52 -3.75 -2.63
N GLY A 70 -7.41 -2.68 -3.43
CA GLY A 70 -8.58 -1.93 -3.91
C GLY A 70 -9.61 -2.81 -4.64
N ALA A 71 -9.17 -3.78 -5.44
CA ALA A 71 -10.06 -4.72 -6.13
C ALA A 71 -10.72 -5.70 -5.15
N ALA A 72 -9.97 -6.17 -4.14
CA ALA A 72 -10.49 -7.01 -3.07
C ALA A 72 -11.60 -6.29 -2.28
N MET A 73 -11.38 -5.02 -1.91
CA MET A 73 -12.37 -4.21 -1.20
C MET A 73 -13.67 -4.03 -1.99
N ALA A 74 -13.58 -3.76 -3.30
CA ALA A 74 -14.75 -3.67 -4.17
C ALA A 74 -15.49 -5.00 -4.26
N ALA A 75 -14.76 -6.11 -4.39
CA ALA A 75 -15.34 -7.45 -4.44
C ALA A 75 -16.07 -7.83 -3.14
N ILE A 76 -15.55 -7.44 -1.97
CA ILE A 76 -16.22 -7.67 -0.68
C ILE A 76 -17.58 -6.98 -0.63
N LEU A 77 -17.66 -5.72 -1.06
CA LEU A 77 -18.92 -4.97 -1.08
C LEU A 77 -19.95 -5.63 -2.01
N CYS A 78 -19.56 -5.96 -3.24
CA CYS A 78 -20.48 -6.61 -4.18
C CYS A 78 -20.90 -8.01 -3.71
N ALA A 79 -20.02 -8.76 -3.03
CA ALA A 79 -20.38 -10.05 -2.45
C ALA A 79 -21.45 -9.89 -1.36
N GLN A 80 -21.36 -8.86 -0.51
CA GLN A 80 -22.37 -8.58 0.51
C GLN A 80 -23.72 -8.20 -0.10
N GLU A 81 -23.73 -7.39 -1.17
CA GLU A 81 -24.95 -7.05 -1.91
C GLU A 81 -25.60 -8.31 -2.52
N ALA A 82 -24.80 -9.17 -3.16
CA ALA A 82 -25.28 -10.43 -3.74
C ALA A 82 -25.89 -11.38 -2.69
N VAL A 83 -25.38 -11.38 -1.45
CA VAL A 83 -25.98 -12.14 -0.34
C VAL A 83 -27.37 -11.59 0.01
N VAL A 84 -27.52 -10.26 0.08
CA VAL A 84 -28.82 -9.61 0.37
C VAL A 84 -29.84 -9.93 -0.73
N GLU A 85 -29.39 -9.98 -1.98
CA GLU A 85 -30.21 -10.34 -3.15
C GLU A 85 -30.48 -11.85 -3.27
N ASN A 86 -29.92 -12.68 -2.38
CA ASN A 86 -29.98 -14.14 -2.44
C ASN A 86 -29.49 -14.70 -3.79
N ASN A 87 -28.46 -14.07 -4.36
CA ASN A 87 -27.86 -14.42 -5.64
C ASN A 87 -26.55 -15.19 -5.43
N ALA A 88 -26.65 -16.52 -5.31
CA ALA A 88 -25.50 -17.38 -5.03
C ALA A 88 -24.41 -17.32 -6.12
N ASP A 89 -24.79 -17.21 -7.40
CA ASP A 89 -23.83 -17.14 -8.51
C ASP A 89 -22.98 -15.87 -8.44
N ALA A 90 -23.61 -14.72 -8.14
CA ALA A 90 -22.90 -13.46 -7.95
C ALA A 90 -21.97 -13.50 -6.73
N VAL A 91 -22.39 -14.14 -5.62
CA VAL A 91 -21.51 -14.35 -4.46
C VAL A 91 -20.25 -15.12 -4.86
N ILE A 92 -20.39 -16.22 -5.60
CA ILE A 92 -19.25 -17.02 -6.07
C ILE A 92 -18.31 -16.18 -6.95
N ILE A 93 -18.86 -15.39 -7.87
CA ILE A 93 -18.08 -14.52 -8.75
C ILE A 93 -17.24 -13.53 -7.94
N HIS A 94 -17.86 -12.83 -6.98
CA HIS A 94 -17.17 -11.81 -6.18
C HIS A 94 -16.16 -12.41 -5.19
N LEU A 95 -16.44 -13.57 -4.59
CA LEU A 95 -15.47 -14.26 -3.75
C LEU A 95 -14.27 -14.78 -4.56
N THR A 96 -14.50 -15.21 -5.81
CA THR A 96 -13.40 -15.60 -6.71
C THR A 96 -12.52 -14.39 -7.07
N ALA A 97 -13.13 -13.23 -7.34
CA ALA A 97 -12.40 -12.00 -7.59
C ALA A 97 -11.58 -11.55 -6.36
N LEU A 98 -12.14 -11.66 -5.16
CA LEU A 98 -11.43 -11.41 -3.90
C LEU A 98 -10.22 -12.32 -3.73
N ALA A 99 -10.39 -13.63 -3.96
CA ALA A 99 -9.30 -14.60 -3.89
C ALA A 99 -8.16 -14.27 -4.87
N SER A 100 -8.51 -13.95 -6.12
CA SER A 100 -7.52 -13.56 -7.13
C SER A 100 -6.76 -12.28 -6.76
N ALA A 101 -7.44 -11.27 -6.19
CA ALA A 101 -6.80 -10.06 -5.70
C ALA A 101 -5.83 -10.37 -4.54
N GLN A 102 -6.22 -11.27 -3.63
CA GLN A 102 -5.36 -11.72 -2.53
C GLN A 102 -4.11 -12.47 -3.02
N GLU A 103 -4.26 -13.38 -3.97
CA GLU A 103 -3.11 -14.03 -4.61
C GLU A 103 -2.16 -13.01 -5.24
N GLY A 104 -2.70 -12.01 -5.95
CA GLY A 104 -1.91 -10.91 -6.51
C GLY A 104 -1.15 -10.09 -5.46
N MET A 105 -1.74 -9.85 -4.28
CA MET A 105 -1.05 -9.20 -3.16
C MET A 105 0.10 -10.06 -2.64
N CYS A 106 -0.13 -11.37 -2.42
CA CYS A 106 0.91 -12.30 -1.98
C CYS A 106 2.06 -12.38 -2.99
N SER A 107 1.75 -12.52 -4.28
CA SER A 107 2.77 -12.51 -5.34
C SER A 107 3.56 -11.22 -5.40
N THR A 108 2.99 -10.09 -4.98
CA THR A 108 3.72 -8.81 -4.88
C THR A 108 4.64 -8.80 -3.67
N LEU A 109 4.17 -9.31 -2.53
CA LEU A 109 4.97 -9.43 -1.30
C LEU A 109 6.19 -10.33 -1.50
N ASP A 110 6.04 -11.42 -2.25
CA ASP A 110 7.12 -12.35 -2.59
C ASP A 110 8.28 -11.68 -3.36
N ARG A 111 8.03 -10.51 -3.95
CA ARG A 111 9.05 -9.70 -4.65
C ARG A 111 9.86 -8.81 -3.73
N MET A 112 9.54 -8.74 -2.44
CA MET A 112 10.29 -7.93 -1.47
C MET A 112 11.81 -8.22 -1.51
N PRO A 113 12.28 -9.49 -1.52
CA PRO A 113 13.71 -9.80 -1.53
C PRO A 113 14.43 -9.44 -2.85
N GLU A 114 13.71 -9.09 -3.93
CA GLU A 114 14.34 -8.74 -5.21
C GLU A 114 15.29 -7.55 -5.08
N ARG A 115 14.91 -6.55 -4.27
CA ARG A 115 15.67 -5.30 -4.11
C ARG A 115 15.61 -4.68 -2.72
N CYS A 116 15.17 -5.43 -1.72
CA CYS A 116 15.21 -5.05 -0.31
C CYS A 116 15.95 -6.14 0.46
N ASP A 117 17.25 -5.92 0.68
CA ASP A 117 18.10 -6.84 1.42
C ASP A 117 17.73 -6.82 2.93
N PRO A 118 17.54 -8.00 3.58
CA PRO A 118 17.14 -8.05 4.98
C PRO A 118 18.10 -7.35 5.95
N TYR A 119 19.41 -7.39 5.69
CA TYR A 119 20.41 -6.72 6.52
C TYR A 119 20.33 -5.20 6.34
N ILE A 120 20.23 -4.73 5.10
CA ILE A 120 20.03 -3.30 4.81
C ILE A 120 18.72 -2.79 5.41
N TYR A 121 17.61 -3.51 5.23
CA TYR A 121 16.32 -3.16 5.83
C TYR A 121 16.45 -3.00 7.35
N TYR A 122 17.03 -4.00 8.03
CA TYR A 122 17.16 -4.00 9.48
C TYR A 122 17.99 -2.82 10.01
N HIS A 123 19.08 -2.49 9.33
CA HIS A 123 20.04 -1.49 9.80
C HIS A 123 19.79 -0.07 9.27
N ARG A 124 19.07 0.09 8.16
CA ARG A 124 18.92 1.39 7.47
C ARG A 124 17.49 1.84 7.23
N VAL A 125 16.52 0.93 7.14
CA VAL A 125 15.12 1.28 6.89
C VAL A 125 14.31 1.23 8.18
N ARG A 126 14.34 0.09 8.87
CA ARG A 126 13.59 -0.18 10.11
C ARG A 126 13.80 0.82 11.27
N PRO A 127 14.98 1.44 11.48
CA PRO A 127 15.17 2.36 12.60
C PRO A 127 14.32 3.64 12.56
N PHE A 128 13.72 3.95 11.41
CA PHE A 128 12.86 5.11 11.19
C PHE A 128 11.39 4.70 11.12
#